data_AF-A0A942SVH0-F1
#
_entry.id   AF-A0A942SVH0-F1
#
_cell.length_a   1.000
_cell.length_b   1.000
_cell.length_c   1.000
_cell.angle_alpha   90.00
_cell.angle_beta   90.00
_cell.angle_gamma   90.00
#
_symmetry.space_group_name_H-M   'P 1'
#
loop_
_entity.id
_entity.type
_entity.pdbx_description
1 polymer ?
#
loop_
_entity_poly.entity_id
_entity_poly.type
_entity_poly.pdbx_seq_one_letter_code
_entity_poly.pdbx_strand_id
1 'polypeptide(L)' 'MTLFEMTVAILIVGILAVSLIYTLALGRQQKALEGEFDTQLDKGIQKNVYVKNPIFLSYGIFFALTLFIILFIAIRFF' A
#
# COMPACT_ATOMS: atom_id res chain seq x y z
N MET A 1 -1.66 17.15 -23.93
CA MET A 1 -1.59 17.42 -22.48
C MET A 1 -1.47 18.90 -22.25
N THR A 2 -2.45 19.50 -21.59
CA THR A 2 -2.43 20.92 -21.21
C THR A 2 -1.56 21.14 -19.95
N LEU A 3 -1.11 22.37 -19.71
CA LEU A 3 -0.37 22.74 -18.48
C LEU A 3 -1.14 22.37 -17.21
N PHE A 4 -2.47 22.51 -17.26
CA PHE A 4 -3.37 22.10 -16.17
C PHE A 4 -3.33 20.59 -15.91
N GLU A 5 -3.51 19.78 -16.96
CA GLU A 5 -3.45 18.31 -16.87
C GLU A 5 -2.10 17.82 -16.31
N MET A 6 -0.99 18.41 -16.78
CA MET A 6 0.36 18.06 -16.32
C MET A 6 0.56 18.38 -14.83
N THR A 7 0.05 19.53 -14.38
CA THR A 7 0.17 19.96 -12.97
C THR A 7 -0.61 19.01 -12.05
N VAL A 8 -1.84 18.66 -12.43
CA VAL A 8 -2.67 17.73 -11.67
C VAL A 8 -2.05 16.33 -11.65
N ALA A 9 -1.51 15.86 -12.77
CA ALA A 9 -0.85 14.55 -12.83
C ALA A 9 0.36 14.46 -11.88
N ILE A 10 1.20 15.49 -11.84
CA ILE A 10 2.36 15.55 -10.93
C ILE A 10 1.91 15.52 -9.47
N LEU A 11 0.86 16.28 -9.12
CA LEU A 11 0.31 16.28 -7.76
C LEU A 11 -0.21 14.90 -7.35
N ILE A 12 -0.95 14.23 -8.23
CA ILE A 12 -1.48 12.88 -7.97
C ILE A 12 -0.32 11.90 -7.72
N VAL A 13 0.70 11.90 -8.59
CA VAL A 13 1.87 11.02 -8.43
C VAL A 13 2.62 11.32 -7.13
N GLY A 14 2.77 12.59 -6.77
CA GLY A 14 3.39 13.00 -5.51
C GLY A 14 2.63 12.49 -4.28
N ILE A 15 1.30 12.66 -4.25
CA ILE A 15 0.45 12.17 -3.16
C ILE A 15 0.55 10.65 -3.05
N LEU A 16 0.43 9.93 -4.17
CA LEU A 16 0.53 8.47 -4.19
C LEU A 16 1.88 7.97 -3.67
N ALA A 17 2.99 8.61 -4.08
CA ALA A 17 4.32 8.25 -3.63
C ALA A 17 4.49 8.48 -2.12
N VAL A 18 4.06 9.64 -1.60
CA VAL A 18 4.13 9.95 -0.17
C VAL A 18 3.28 8.98 0.65
N SER A 19 2.03 8.74 0.23
CA SER A 19 1.15 7.79 0.91
C SER A 19 1.74 6.39 0.94
N LEU A 20 2.28 5.90 -0.19
CA LEU A 20 2.90 4.58 -0.25
C LEU A 20 4.11 4.47 0.68
N ILE A 21 5.01 5.46 0.67
CA ILE A 21 6.17 5.49 1.55
C ILE A 21 5.73 5.51 3.01
N TYR A 22 4.75 6.34 3.36
CA TYR A 22 4.23 6.44 4.72
C TYR A 22 3.61 5.11 5.19
N THR A 23 2.78 4.47 4.36
CA THR A 23 2.20 3.15 4.67
C THR A 23 3.28 2.09 4.85
N LEU A 24 4.30 2.07 4.00
CA LEU A 24 5.42 1.12 4.12
C LEU A 24 6.27 1.40 5.38
N ALA A 25 6.52 2.67 5.70
CA ALA A 25 7.25 3.06 6.90
C ALA A 25 6.48 2.67 8.17
N LEU A 26 5.18 2.93 8.21
CA LEU A 26 4.31 2.58 9.33
C LEU A 26 4.22 1.05 9.52
N GLY A 27 4.06 0.30 8.42
CA GLY A 27 4.06 -1.16 8.46
C GLY A 27 5.41 -1.76 8.94
N ARG A 28 6.53 -1.08 8.65
CA ARG A 28 7.86 -1.46 9.18
C ARG A 28 8.02 -1.10 10.66
N GLN A 29 7.49 0.06 11.09
CA GLN A 29 7.49 0.44 12.50
C GLN A 29 6.62 -0.47 13.36
N GLN A 30 5.52 -1.00 12.82
CA GLN A 30 4.72 -2.01 13.50
C GLN A 30 5.52 -3.28 13.85
N LYS A 31 6.51 -3.66 13.03
CA LYS A 31 7.49 -4.72 13.35
C LYS A 31 8.53 -4.29 14.39
N ALA A 32 8.86 -3.00 14.48
CA ALA A 32 9.81 -2.47 15.45
C ALA A 32 9.19 -2.23 16.85
N LEU A 33 7.88 -1.96 16.89
CA LEU A 33 7.09 -1.74 18.11
C LEU A 33 6.65 -3.03 18.82
N GLU A 34 6.97 -4.21 18.27
CA GLU A 34 6.73 -5.52 18.92
C GLU A 34 7.40 -5.63 20.31
N GLY A 35 8.36 -4.75 20.64
CA GLY A 35 9.02 -4.70 21.95
C GLY A 35 8.23 -3.99 23.07
N GLU A 36 7.19 -3.20 22.77
CA GLU A 36 6.45 -2.39 23.76
C GLU A 36 5.02 -2.89 24.06
N PHE A 37 4.55 -3.96 23.41
CA PHE A 37 3.24 -4.54 23.71
C PHE A 37 3.32 -5.43 24.96
N ASP A 38 2.42 -5.20 25.92
CA ASP A 38 2.37 -5.82 27.26
C ASP A 38 2.09 -7.35 27.26
N THR A 39 2.00 -7.95 26.08
CA THR A 39 1.99 -9.40 25.88
C THR A 39 2.82 -9.74 24.65
N GLN A 40 3.81 -10.62 24.80
CA GLN A 40 4.52 -11.20 23.67
C GLN A 40 3.50 -12.02 22.86
N LEU A 41 3.01 -11.46 21.76
CA LEU A 41 2.23 -12.20 20.77
C LEU A 41 3.02 -13.44 20.38
N ASP A 42 2.43 -14.62 20.53
CA ASP A 42 3.10 -15.88 20.23
C ASP A 42 3.72 -15.83 18.83
N LYS A 43 5.00 -16.22 18.73
CA LYS A 43 5.82 -16.06 17.51
C LYS A 43 5.19 -16.78 16.31
N GLY A 44 4.38 -17.81 16.54
CA GLY A 44 3.60 -18.52 15.52
C GLY A 44 2.47 -17.70 14.90
N ILE A 45 1.92 -16.73 15.65
CA ILE A 45 0.83 -15.84 15.20
C ILE A 45 1.41 -14.61 14.50
N GLN A 46 2.51 -14.03 15.01
CA GLN A 46 3.20 -12.87 14.43
C GLN A 46 3.71 -13.10 13.01
N LYS A 47 4.23 -14.30 12.71
CA LYS A 47 4.87 -14.61 11.42
C LYS A 47 3.97 -14.35 10.20
N ASN A 48 2.65 -14.43 10.36
CA ASN A 48 1.68 -14.33 9.25
C ASN A 48 0.54 -13.34 9.49
N VAL A 49 0.67 -12.35 10.38
CA VAL A 49 -0.45 -11.44 10.74
C VAL A 49 -1.10 -10.79 9.52
N TYR A 50 -0.31 -10.31 8.57
CA TYR A 50 -0.84 -9.67 7.35
C TYR A 50 -1.45 -10.66 6.34
N VAL A 51 -0.93 -11.89 6.26
CA VAL A 51 -1.42 -12.94 5.34
C VAL A 51 -2.68 -13.61 5.90
N LYS A 52 -2.76 -13.74 7.23
CA LYS A 52 -3.91 -14.31 7.95
C LYS A 52 -5.00 -13.27 8.24
N ASN A 53 -4.76 -11.99 8.02
CA ASN A 53 -5.78 -10.95 8.14
C ASN A 53 -6.51 -10.76 6.80
N PRO A 54 -7.74 -11.32 6.63
CA PRO A 54 -8.47 -11.27 5.37
C PRO A 54 -8.82 -9.84 4.93
N ILE A 55 -8.94 -8.90 5.88
CA ILE A 55 -9.22 -7.49 5.57
C ILE A 55 -8.00 -6.86 4.88
N PHE A 56 -6.81 -7.10 5.41
CA PHE A 56 -5.57 -6.58 4.82
C PHE A 56 -5.31 -7.19 3.44
N LEU A 57 -5.54 -8.50 3.30
CA LEU A 57 -5.40 -9.20 2.02
C LEU A 57 -6.38 -8.65 0.97
N SER A 58 -7.61 -8.34 1.37
CA SER A 58 -8.62 -7.73 0.49
C SER A 58 -8.17 -6.37 -0.06
N TYR A 59 -7.61 -5.50 0.79
CA TYR A 59 -7.06 -4.22 0.33
C TYR A 59 -5.88 -4.39 -0.63
N GLY A 60 -4.97 -5.34 -0.34
CA GLY A 60 -3.85 -5.66 -1.23
C GLY A 60 -4.28 -6.15 -2.60
N ILE A 61 -5.24 -7.08 -2.64
CA ILE A 61 -5.82 -7.61 -3.89
C ILE A 61 -6.53 -6.50 -4.66
N PHE A 62 -7.34 -5.68 -3.98
CA PHE A 62 -8.05 -4.56 -4.59
C PHE A 62 -7.10 -3.57 -5.27
N PHE A 63 -6.02 -3.17 -4.58
CA PHE A 63 -5.02 -2.28 -5.16
C PHE A 63 -4.26 -2.92 -6.32
N ALA A 64 -3.91 -4.21 -6.21
CA ALA A 64 -3.23 -4.94 -7.29
C ALA A 64 -4.09 -5.01 -8.56
N LEU A 65 -5.38 -5.35 -8.42
CA LEU A 65 -6.33 -5.38 -9.54
C LEU A 65 -6.56 -3.98 -10.12
N THR A 66 -6.66 -2.96 -9.27
CA THR A 66 -6.81 -1.57 -9.71
C THR A 66 -5.62 -1.12 -10.54
N LEU A 67 -4.39 -1.35 -10.06
CA LEU A 67 -3.16 -1.05 -10.81
C LEU A 67 -3.07 -1.85 -12.11
N PHE A 68 -3.46 -3.13 -12.09
CA PHE A 68 -3.50 -3.96 -13.29
C PHE A 68 -4.46 -3.42 -14.35
N ILE A 69 -5.66 -2.99 -13.93
CA ILE A 69 -6.65 -2.38 -14.83
C ILE A 69 -6.12 -1.06 -15.39
N ILE A 70 -5.53 -0.20 -14.55
CA ILE A 70 -4.92 1.07 -14.99
C ILE A 70 -3.83 0.80 -16.04
N LEU A 71 -2.94 -0.17 -15.80
CA LEU A 71 -1.90 -0.57 -16.76
C LEU A 71 -2.47 -1.12 -18.05
N PHE A 72 -3.46 -2.02 -17.96
CA PHE A 72 -4.13 -2.58 -19.13
C PHE A 72 -4.76 -1.47 -19.99
N ILE A 73 -5.47 -0.53 -19.36
CA ILE A 73 -6.08 0.59 -20.05
C ILE A 73 -5.02 1.49 -20.67
N ALA A 74 -3.96 1.80 -19.92
CA ALA A 74 -2.87 2.64 -20.40
C ALA A 74 -2.15 2.04 -21.62
N ILE A 75 -1.91 0.73 -21.65
CA ILE A 75 -1.25 0.07 -22.80
C ILE A 75 -2.19 -0.06 -23.99
N ARG A 76 -3.49 -0.33 -23.74
CA ARG A 76 -4.44 -0.64 -24.81
C ARG A 76 -5.03 0.59 -25.48
N PHE A 77 -5.21 1.68 -24.72
CA PHE A 77 -5.93 2.87 -25.16
C PHE A 77 -5.08 4.13 -25.23
N PHE A 78 -3.81 4.07 -24.84
CA PHE A 78 -2.83 5.16 -24.95
C PHE A 78 -1.67 4.71 -25.85
#